data_AF-A0A953MP42-F1
#
_entry.id   AF-A0A953MP42-F1
#
_cell.length_a   1.000
_cell.length_b   1.000
_cell.length_c   1.000
_cell.angle_alpha   90.00
_cell.angle_beta   90.00
_cell.angle_gamma   90.00
#
_symmetry.space_group_name_H-M   'P 1'
#
loop_
_entity.id
_entity.type
_entity.pdbx_description
1 polymer ?
#
loop_
_entity_poly.entity_id
_entity_poly.type
_entity_poly.pdbx_seq_one_letter_code
_entity_poly.pdbx_strand_id
1 'polypeptide(L)' 'IKGESSNWVNKNKLTPGHFEWQDEYIAVSVSESQINKVRDYIKNQEEHHRKKSFSEEYEEFIKKYGFTKHTNLFG' A
#
# COMPACT_ATOMS: atom_id res chain seq x y z
N ILE A 1 -13.85 -1.31 -4.28
CA ILE A 1 -12.94 -0.66 -3.29
C ILE A 1 -12.22 0.58 -3.85
N LYS A 2 -11.11 0.47 -4.59
CA LYS A 2 -10.34 1.66 -5.06
C LYS A 2 -11.20 2.62 -5.91
N GLY A 3 -11.80 2.12 -7.00
CA GLY A 3 -12.62 2.97 -7.88
C GLY A 3 -13.83 3.60 -7.20
N GLU A 4 -14.60 2.83 -6.43
CA GLU A 4 -15.79 3.34 -5.73
C GLU A 4 -15.44 4.37 -4.65
N SER A 5 -14.37 4.14 -3.88
CA SER A 5 -13.91 5.09 -2.87
C SER A 5 -13.36 6.37 -3.52
N SER A 6 -12.62 6.26 -4.62
CA SER A 6 -12.20 7.45 -5.39
C SER A 6 -13.40 8.24 -5.91
N ASN A 7 -14.41 7.57 -6.48
CA ASN A 7 -15.63 8.24 -6.92
C ASN A 7 -16.32 8.97 -5.74
N TRP A 8 -16.48 8.28 -4.61
CA TRP A 8 -17.10 8.88 -3.43
C TRP A 8 -16.30 10.09 -2.89
N VAL A 9 -14.98 10.00 -2.76
CA VAL A 9 -14.11 11.11 -2.33
C VAL A 9 -14.26 12.32 -3.25
N ASN A 10 -14.21 12.09 -4.56
CA ASN A 10 -14.34 13.14 -5.57
C ASN A 10 -15.73 13.77 -5.58
N LYS A 11 -16.80 12.96 -5.49
CA LYS A 11 -18.19 13.42 -5.44
C LYS A 11 -18.44 14.32 -4.24
N ASN A 12 -17.82 14.01 -3.10
CA ASN A 12 -17.95 14.78 -1.87
C ASN A 12 -16.91 15.92 -1.73
N LYS A 13 -16.02 16.11 -2.72
CA LYS A 13 -14.98 17.15 -2.73
C LYS A 13 -14.13 17.16 -1.44
N LEU A 14 -13.74 15.98 -0.96
CA LEU A 14 -12.98 15.85 0.30
C LEU A 14 -11.50 16.23 0.14
N THR A 15 -11.04 16.42 -1.08
CA THR A 15 -9.67 16.84 -1.42
C THR A 15 -9.70 18.06 -2.35
N PRO A 16 -8.67 18.92 -2.33
CA PRO A 16 -8.60 20.10 -3.20
C PRO A 16 -8.55 19.78 -4.71
N GLY A 17 -8.11 18.59 -5.09
CA GLY A 17 -7.99 18.14 -6.47
C GLY A 17 -8.68 16.80 -6.71
N HIS A 18 -8.55 16.29 -7.95
CA HIS A 18 -9.03 14.97 -8.30
C HIS A 18 -8.24 13.92 -7.53
N PHE A 19 -8.95 13.07 -6.80
CA PHE A 19 -8.37 12.00 -6.01
C PHE A 19 -8.42 10.69 -6.80
N GLU A 20 -7.27 10.05 -6.92
CA GLU A 20 -7.12 8.70 -7.44
C GLU A 20 -6.16 7.90 -6.54
N TRP A 21 -6.41 6.60 -6.44
CA TRP A 21 -5.44 5.70 -5.84
C TRP A 21 -4.35 5.40 -6.86
N GLN A 22 -3.14 5.06 -6.39
CA GLN A 22 -2.11 4.44 -7.22
C GLN A 22 -2.69 3.23 -7.98
N ASP A 23 -2.19 2.88 -9.15
CA ASP A 23 -2.73 1.77 -9.96
C ASP A 23 -2.55 0.42 -9.26
N GLU A 24 -1.40 0.22 -8.62
CA GLU A 24 -1.03 -1.05 -8.01
C GLU A 24 -1.49 -1.17 -6.55
N TYR A 25 -1.42 -2.40 -6.02
CA TYR A 25 -1.62 -2.69 -4.60
C TYR A 25 -0.92 -4.00 -4.23
N ILE A 26 -0.57 -4.16 -2.95
CA ILE A 26 -0.05 -5.42 -2.39
C ILE A 26 -1.12 -6.01 -1.46
N ALA A 27 -1.40 -7.30 -1.62
CA ALA A 27 -2.22 -8.07 -0.69
C ALA A 27 -1.45 -9.29 -0.21
N VAL A 28 -1.36 -9.47 1.12
CA VAL A 28 -0.64 -10.59 1.75
C VAL A 28 -1.52 -11.19 2.85
N SER A 29 -1.68 -12.51 2.82
CA SER A 29 -2.33 -13.26 3.90
C SER A 29 -1.35 -13.48 5.05
N VAL A 30 -1.84 -13.36 6.29
CA VAL A 30 -1.04 -13.60 7.51
C VAL A 30 -1.76 -14.60 8.41
N SER A 31 -0.99 -15.40 9.16
CA SER A 31 -1.54 -16.28 10.18
C SER A 31 -2.06 -15.46 11.37
N GLU A 32 -2.99 -16.04 12.14
CA GLU A 32 -3.56 -15.41 13.33
C GLU A 32 -2.48 -14.95 14.34
N SER A 33 -1.42 -15.75 14.49
CA SER A 33 -0.27 -15.44 15.34
C SER A 33 0.47 -14.15 14.96
N GLN A 34 0.31 -13.65 13.73
CA GLN A 34 0.94 -12.43 13.25
C GLN A 34 0.06 -11.18 13.40
N ILE A 35 -1.21 -11.32 13.81
CA ILE A 35 -2.17 -10.20 13.84
C ILE A 35 -1.65 -9.02 14.67
N ASN A 36 -1.17 -9.27 15.89
CA ASN A 36 -0.69 -8.19 16.76
C ASN A 36 0.55 -7.50 16.18
N LYS A 37 1.47 -8.28 15.60
CA LYS A 37 2.65 -7.73 14.92
C LYS A 37 2.27 -6.85 13.72
N VAL A 38 1.27 -7.25 12.94
CA VAL A 38 0.76 -6.46 11.81
C VAL A 38 0.07 -5.19 12.27
N ARG A 39 -0.72 -5.26 13.36
CA ARG A 39 -1.34 -4.06 13.97
C ARG A 39 -0.30 -3.05 14.43
N ASP A 40 0.71 -3.52 15.15
CA ASP A 40 1.79 -2.65 15.64
C ASP A 40 2.61 -2.06 14.48
N TYR A 41 2.85 -2.85 13.43
CA TYR A 41 3.48 -2.36 12.20
C TYR A 41 2.67 -1.22 11.56
N ILE A 42 1.36 -1.42 11.32
CA ILE A 42 0.48 -0.39 10.71
C ILE A 42 0.44 0.88 11.58
N LYS A 43 0.34 0.73 12.90
CA LYS A 43 0.27 1.86 13.84
C LYS A 43 1.51 2.76 13.78
N ASN A 44 2.68 2.18 13.50
CA ASN A 44 3.96 2.89 13.51
C ASN A 44 4.48 3.25 12.10
N GLN A 45 3.66 3.09 11.05
CA GLN A 45 4.08 3.35 9.65
C GLN A 45 4.57 4.78 9.40
N GLU A 46 3.98 5.79 10.04
CA GLU A 46 4.44 7.17 9.87
C GLU A 46 5.89 7.34 10.37
N GLU A 47 6.22 6.80 11.54
CA GLU A 47 7.59 6.85 12.06
C GLU A 47 8.54 6.00 11.22
N HIS A 48 8.11 4.81 10.79
CA HIS A 48 8.88 3.93 9.93
C HIS A 48 9.30 4.64 8.63
N HIS A 49 8.35 5.32 7.98
CA HIS A 49 8.57 6.00 6.72
C HIS A 49 9.34 7.33 6.82
N ARG A 50 9.62 7.82 8.03
CA ARG A 50 10.62 8.89 8.21
C ARG A 50 12.04 8.40 7.92
N LYS A 51 12.29 7.10 7.99
CA LYS A 51 13.63 6.49 7.84
C LYS A 51 13.73 5.56 6.62
N LYS A 52 12.61 5.15 6.05
CA LYS A 52 12.56 4.18 4.95
C LYS A 52 11.54 4.59 3.90
N SER A 53 11.97 4.67 2.65
CA SER A 53 11.09 5.00 1.53
C SER A 53 10.11 3.87 1.22
N PHE A 54 9.01 4.22 0.55
CA PHE A 54 8.06 3.24 0.04
C PHE A 54 8.73 2.23 -0.90
N SER A 55 9.59 2.68 -1.82
CA SER A 55 10.26 1.79 -2.77
C SER A 55 11.16 0.76 -2.07
N GLU A 56 11.96 1.18 -1.08
CA GLU A 56 12.77 0.24 -0.28
C GLU A 56 11.90 -0.79 0.43
N GLU A 57 10.78 -0.35 0.99
CA GLU A 57 9.86 -1.25 1.67
C GLU A 57 9.16 -2.22 0.71
N TYR A 58 8.73 -1.73 -0.46
CA TYR A 58 8.17 -2.54 -1.53
C TYR A 58 9.12 -3.66 -1.93
N GLU A 59 10.39 -3.34 -2.19
CA GLU A 59 11.43 -4.33 -2.53
C GLU A 59 11.58 -5.41 -1.45
N GLU A 60 11.56 -5.01 -0.18
CA GLU A 60 11.61 -5.96 0.92
C GLU A 60 10.36 -6.85 0.98
N PHE A 61 9.17 -6.31 0.74
CA PHE A 61 7.93 -7.10 0.69
C PHE A 61 7.97 -8.13 -0.44
N ILE A 62 8.36 -7.71 -1.64
CA ILE A 62 8.51 -8.61 -2.80
C ILE A 62 9.46 -9.76 -2.46
N LYS A 63 10.63 -9.45 -1.91
CA LYS A 63 11.63 -10.47 -1.52
C LYS A 63 11.12 -11.37 -0.39
N LYS A 64 10.51 -10.80 0.65
CA LYS A 64 10.07 -11.51 1.86
C LYS A 64 8.97 -12.53 1.57
N TYR A 65 8.05 -12.18 0.68
CA TYR A 65 6.91 -13.03 0.34
C TYR A 65 7.10 -13.81 -0.97
N GLY A 66 8.27 -13.69 -1.60
CA GLY A 66 8.62 -14.43 -2.81
C GLY A 66 7.78 -14.03 -4.02
N PHE A 67 7.33 -12.78 -4.08
CA PHE A 67 6.62 -12.27 -5.24
C PHE A 67 7.60 -12.00 -6.39
N THR A 68 7.11 -12.16 -7.61
CA THR A 68 7.85 -11.78 -8.82
C THR A 68 7.41 -10.38 -9.22
N LYS A 69 8.38 -9.49 -9.48
CA LYS A 69 8.06 -8.22 -10.11
C LYS A 69 7.62 -8.49 -11.54
N HIS A 70 6.38 -8.15 -11.84
CA HIS A 70 5.97 -8.01 -13.22
C HIS A 70 6.36 -6.61 -13.65
N THR A 71 7.59 -6.44 -14.16
CA THR A 71 7.89 -5.26 -14.97
C THR A 71 7.03 -5.36 -16.22
N ASN A 72 5.92 -4.65 -16.23
CA ASN A 72 5.33 -4.31 -17.50
C ASN A 72 6.36 -3.45 -18.25
N LEU A 73 6.89 -3.99 -19.34
CA LEU A 73 7.46 -3.20 -20.42
C LEU A 73 6.33 -2.34 -20.98
N PHE A 74 6.07 -1.21 -20.34
CA PHE A 74 5.47 -0.04 -20.97
C PHE A 74 6.67 0.92 -21.13
N GLY A 75 7.17 1.22 -22.33
CA GLY A 75 6.39 1.64 -23.49
C GLY A 75 6.11 3.11 -23.33
#